data_AF-A0A0M4G5R5-F1
#
_entry.id   AF-A0A0M4G5R5-F1
#
_cell.length_a   1.000
_cell.length_b   1.000
_cell.length_c   1.000
_cell.angle_alpha   90.00
_cell.angle_beta   90.00
_cell.angle_gamma   90.00
#
_symmetry.space_group_name_H-M   'P 1'
#
loop_
_entity.id
_entity.type
_entity.pdbx_description
1 polymer ?
#
loop_
_entity_poly.entity_id
_entity_poly.type
_entity_poly.pdbx_seq_one_letter_code
_entity_poly.pdbx_strand_id
1 'polypeptide(L)'
;MKNKAKRNDAPNRDEIWNTVLATLTITEDLEDNPTLRESSILFYYYAELESGGHEAWLNWLSEDIAQAGIDNYLNELTDILKKIGADSYAEILYTYGKDMWELHLALENSGKGEKRFYEIIHKADAAYYKLDGNLQLLIEDYFVENYSQLVGEN
;
A
#
# COMPACT_ATOMS: atom_id res chain seq x y z
N MET A 1 -24.67 -8.94 38.15
CA MET A 1 -24.60 -10.02 37.15
C MET A 1 -23.25 -9.97 36.46
N LYS A 2 -22.46 -11.05 36.50
CA LYS A 2 -21.20 -11.15 35.72
C LYS A 2 -21.59 -11.38 34.27
N ASN A 3 -21.38 -10.39 33.39
CA ASN A 3 -21.44 -10.60 31.95
C ASN A 3 -20.21 -11.40 31.55
N LYS A 4 -20.33 -12.73 31.52
CA LYS A 4 -19.35 -13.59 30.85
C LYS A 4 -19.58 -13.42 29.35
N ALA A 5 -18.89 -12.48 28.73
CA ALA A 5 -18.75 -12.46 27.29
C ALA A 5 -18.11 -13.80 26.88
N LYS A 6 -18.86 -14.62 26.13
CA LYS A 6 -18.28 -15.74 25.40
C LYS A 6 -17.49 -15.14 24.23
N ARG A 7 -16.20 -14.87 24.41
CA ARG A 7 -15.29 -14.60 23.29
C ARG A 7 -14.95 -15.95 22.67
N ASN A 8 -15.69 -16.35 21.64
CA ASN A 8 -15.42 -17.53 20.83
C ASN A 8 -15.79 -17.33 19.35
N ASP A 9 -16.17 -16.12 18.94
CA ASP A 9 -16.48 -15.83 17.55
C ASP A 9 -15.18 -15.41 16.87
N ALA A 10 -14.87 -16.03 15.72
CA ALA A 10 -13.78 -15.60 14.86
C ALA A 10 -14.04 -14.14 14.46
N PRO A 11 -13.00 -13.27 14.46
CA PRO A 11 -13.20 -11.88 14.12
C PRO A 11 -13.73 -11.75 12.69
N ASN A 12 -14.64 -10.82 12.48
CA ASN A 12 -15.12 -10.50 11.14
C ASN A 12 -14.07 -9.66 10.36
N ARG A 13 -14.29 -9.42 9.06
CA ARG A 13 -13.35 -8.69 8.20
C ARG A 13 -13.01 -7.29 8.70
N ASP A 14 -14.02 -6.52 9.15
CA ASP A 14 -13.81 -5.17 9.67
C ASP A 14 -12.97 -5.21 10.96
N GLU A 15 -13.20 -6.20 11.83
CA GLU A 15 -12.41 -6.41 13.04
C GLU A 15 -10.96 -6.79 12.72
N ILE A 16 -10.76 -7.67 11.73
CA ILE A 16 -9.43 -8.05 11.23
C ILE A 16 -8.71 -6.82 10.68
N TRP A 17 -9.35 -6.08 9.76
CA TRP A 17 -8.80 -4.86 9.17
C TRP A 17 -8.35 -3.87 10.23
N ASN A 18 -9.25 -3.49 11.14
CA ASN A 18 -8.94 -2.52 12.19
C ASN A 18 -7.82 -3.00 13.13
N THR A 19 -7.78 -4.31 13.43
CA THR A 19 -6.71 -4.86 14.27
C THR A 19 -5.36 -4.82 13.55
N VAL A 20 -5.32 -5.22 12.27
CA VAL A 20 -4.10 -5.17 11.46
C VAL A 20 -3.60 -3.72 11.34
N LEU A 21 -4.48 -2.75 11.08
CA LEU A 21 -4.08 -1.33 11.05
C LEU A 21 -3.49 -0.86 12.39
N ALA A 22 -4.11 -1.25 13.51
CA ALA A 22 -3.58 -0.93 14.82
C ALA A 22 -2.17 -1.54 15.00
N THR A 23 -1.94 -2.77 14.55
CA THR A 23 -0.60 -3.38 14.59
C THR A 23 0.40 -2.66 13.70
N LEU A 24 0.03 -2.33 12.46
CA LEU A 24 0.92 -1.65 11.50
C LEU A 24 1.36 -0.27 12.01
N THR A 25 0.49 0.44 12.73
CA THR A 25 0.76 1.79 13.24
C THR A 25 1.61 1.84 14.51
N ILE A 26 1.71 0.74 15.27
CA ILE A 26 2.46 0.68 16.54
C ILE A 26 3.77 -0.10 16.42
N THR A 27 3.98 -0.83 15.33
CA THR A 27 5.16 -1.67 15.15
C THR A 27 6.31 -0.81 14.61
N GLU A 28 7.37 -0.66 15.41
CA GLU A 28 8.55 0.13 15.03
C GLU A 28 9.57 -0.67 14.21
N ASP A 29 9.56 -2.01 14.30
CA ASP A 29 10.49 -2.89 13.60
C ASP A 29 9.74 -3.92 12.74
N LEU A 30 9.92 -3.79 11.43
CA LEU A 30 9.31 -4.66 10.42
C LEU A 30 10.31 -5.63 9.80
N GLU A 31 11.61 -5.55 10.12
CA GLU A 31 12.66 -6.32 9.46
C GLU A 31 12.54 -7.82 9.75
N ASP A 32 12.12 -8.17 10.97
CA ASP A 32 11.98 -9.57 11.41
C ASP A 32 10.63 -10.22 11.05
N ASN A 33 9.69 -9.48 10.44
CA ASN A 33 8.38 -9.99 10.04
C ASN A 33 8.02 -9.59 8.60
N PRO A 34 8.41 -10.41 7.59
CA PRO A 34 8.14 -10.14 6.19
C PRO A 34 6.64 -9.93 5.89
N THR A 35 5.76 -10.72 6.50
CA THR A 35 4.30 -10.61 6.31
C THR A 35 3.75 -9.27 6.80
N LEU A 36 4.31 -8.76 7.90
CA LEU A 36 3.95 -7.45 8.44
C LEU A 36 4.50 -6.31 7.59
N ARG A 37 5.74 -6.44 7.09
CA ARG A 37 6.33 -5.50 6.13
C ARG A 37 5.50 -5.40 4.84
N GLU A 38 5.16 -6.54 4.25
CA GLU A 38 4.34 -6.57 3.03
C GLU A 38 2.95 -5.97 3.27
N SER A 39 2.33 -6.26 4.42
CA SER A 39 1.05 -5.66 4.81
C SER A 39 1.14 -4.15 4.98
N SER A 40 2.26 -3.66 5.53
CA SER A 40 2.52 -2.22 5.66
C SER A 40 2.61 -1.55 4.29
N ILE A 41 3.43 -2.10 3.39
CA ILE A 41 3.61 -1.58 2.03
C ILE A 41 2.27 -1.55 1.27
N LEU A 42 1.49 -2.63 1.31
CA LEU A 42 0.17 -2.70 0.67
C LEU A 42 -0.78 -1.66 1.23
N PHE A 43 -0.87 -1.56 2.56
CA PHE A 43 -1.79 -0.64 3.21
C PHE A 43 -1.47 0.81 2.89
N TYR A 44 -0.21 1.24 3.05
CA TYR A 44 0.16 2.63 2.79
C TYR A 44 0.02 2.99 1.31
N TYR A 45 0.39 2.10 0.40
CA TYR A 45 0.14 2.32 -1.03
C TYR A 45 -1.35 2.54 -1.32
N TYR A 46 -2.22 1.63 -0.84
CA TYR A 46 -3.67 1.75 -1.00
C TYR A 46 -4.22 3.04 -0.36
N ALA A 47 -3.85 3.33 0.88
CA ALA A 47 -4.34 4.47 1.64
C ALA A 47 -4.05 5.79 0.92
N GLU A 48 -2.85 5.95 0.35
CA GLU A 48 -2.51 7.17 -0.36
C GLU A 48 -3.19 7.29 -1.73
N LEU A 49 -3.40 6.18 -2.43
CA LEU A 49 -4.18 6.21 -3.66
C LEU A 49 -5.63 6.66 -3.42
N GLU A 50 -6.23 6.24 -2.32
CA GLU A 50 -7.58 6.67 -1.93
C GLU A 50 -7.63 8.09 -1.36
N SER A 51 -6.53 8.58 -0.77
CA SER A 51 -6.47 9.93 -0.17
C SER A 51 -6.22 11.03 -1.21
N GLY A 52 -5.39 10.75 -2.22
CA GLY A 52 -4.96 11.74 -3.20
C GLY A 52 -4.25 11.16 -4.42
N GLY A 53 -4.44 9.88 -4.72
CA GLY A 53 -3.89 9.23 -5.91
C GLY A 53 -2.37 9.06 -5.87
N HIS A 54 -1.77 8.85 -7.04
CA HIS A 54 -0.33 8.59 -7.13
C HIS A 54 0.52 9.79 -6.68
N GLU A 55 0.01 11.02 -6.73
CA GLU A 55 0.71 12.18 -6.19
C GLU A 55 0.85 12.10 -4.67
N ALA A 56 -0.24 11.77 -3.96
CA ALA A 56 -0.20 11.57 -2.52
C ALA A 56 0.77 10.45 -2.13
N TRP A 57 0.72 9.32 -2.86
CA TRP A 57 1.65 8.21 -2.63
C TRP A 57 3.12 8.65 -2.76
N LEU A 58 3.48 9.37 -3.83
CA LEU A 58 4.85 9.84 -4.02
C LEU A 58 5.27 10.84 -2.94
N ASN A 59 4.37 11.73 -2.51
CA ASN A 59 4.66 12.71 -1.47
C ASN A 59 4.91 12.03 -0.11
N TRP A 60 3.98 11.17 0.32
CA TRP A 60 4.01 10.57 1.66
C TRP A 60 5.05 9.46 1.80
N LEU A 61 5.36 8.72 0.73
CA LEU A 61 6.34 7.62 0.73
C LEU A 61 7.67 8.04 0.12
N SER A 62 7.90 9.34 -0.11
CA SER A 62 9.11 9.86 -0.75
C SER A 62 10.40 9.45 -0.04
N GLU A 63 10.41 9.45 1.29
CA GLU A 63 11.58 9.05 2.10
C GLU A 63 11.88 7.55 1.93
N ASP A 64 10.86 6.70 2.03
CA ASP A 64 11.00 5.25 1.85
C ASP A 64 11.48 4.89 0.44
N ILE A 65 10.90 5.54 -0.59
CA ILE A 65 11.30 5.35 -1.99
C ILE A 65 12.76 5.80 -2.19
N ALA A 66 13.15 6.93 -1.61
CA ALA A 66 14.51 7.45 -1.71
C ALA A 66 15.53 6.54 -0.99
N GLN A 67 15.17 6.00 0.18
CA GLN A 67 16.02 5.10 0.96
C GLN A 67 16.22 3.75 0.25
N ALA A 68 15.17 3.17 -0.30
CA ALA A 68 15.25 1.90 -1.02
C ALA A 68 15.86 2.05 -2.43
N GLY A 69 15.67 3.22 -3.04
CA GLY A 69 15.89 3.47 -4.46
C GLY A 69 14.70 3.01 -5.30
N ILE A 70 14.28 3.85 -6.26
CA ILE A 70 13.02 3.67 -7.01
C ILE A 70 12.89 2.29 -7.67
N ASP A 71 13.95 1.77 -8.28
CA ASP A 71 13.89 0.48 -8.97
C ASP A 71 13.64 -0.66 -7.97
N ASN A 72 14.28 -0.62 -6.78
CA ASN A 72 14.08 -1.63 -5.74
C ASN A 72 12.69 -1.50 -5.11
N TYR A 73 12.27 -0.27 -4.79
CA TYR A 73 10.95 -0.01 -4.21
C TYR A 73 9.82 -0.49 -5.13
N LEU A 74 9.89 -0.15 -6.43
CA LEU A 74 8.89 -0.59 -7.41
C LEU A 74 8.90 -2.11 -7.59
N ASN A 75 10.07 -2.75 -7.61
CA ASN A 75 10.13 -4.21 -7.69
C ASN A 75 9.47 -4.86 -6.47
N GLU A 76 9.78 -4.40 -5.25
CA GLU A 76 9.16 -4.90 -4.02
C GLU A 76 7.64 -4.72 -4.04
N LEU A 77 7.15 -3.49 -4.29
CA LEU A 77 5.73 -3.20 -4.32
C LEU A 77 4.99 -4.00 -5.41
N THR A 78 5.55 -4.08 -6.62
CA THR A 78 4.89 -4.83 -7.72
C THR A 78 4.88 -6.33 -7.49
N ASP A 79 5.91 -6.90 -6.85
CA ASP A 79 5.94 -8.31 -6.49
C ASP A 79 4.91 -8.63 -5.39
N ILE A 80 4.75 -7.75 -4.40
CA ILE A 80 3.73 -7.90 -3.36
C ILE A 80 2.32 -7.78 -3.96
N LEU A 81 2.09 -6.83 -4.87
CA LEU A 81 0.80 -6.71 -5.58
C LEU A 81 0.48 -7.99 -6.37
N LYS A 82 1.43 -8.54 -7.11
CA LYS A 82 1.23 -9.82 -7.83
C LYS A 82 0.96 -10.98 -6.87
N LYS A 83 1.61 -11.01 -5.71
CA LYS A 83 1.40 -12.04 -4.68
C LYS A 83 -0.06 -12.12 -4.23
N ILE A 84 -0.76 -10.99 -4.16
CA ILE A 84 -2.18 -10.92 -3.79
C ILE A 84 -3.14 -10.95 -5.01
N GLY A 85 -2.64 -11.22 -6.22
CA GLY A 85 -3.44 -11.24 -7.44
C GLY A 85 -3.82 -9.85 -7.99
N ALA A 86 -3.13 -8.79 -7.56
CA ALA A 86 -3.32 -7.42 -8.01
C ALA A 86 -2.44 -7.08 -9.24
N ASP A 87 -2.27 -8.01 -10.18
CA ASP A 87 -1.40 -7.86 -11.36
C ASP A 87 -1.68 -6.59 -12.18
N SER A 88 -2.96 -6.24 -12.35
CA SER A 88 -3.36 -5.03 -13.07
C SER A 88 -2.89 -3.75 -12.38
N TYR A 89 -2.78 -3.75 -11.06
CA TYR A 89 -2.23 -2.61 -10.30
C TYR A 89 -0.70 -2.56 -10.43
N ALA A 90 -0.04 -3.72 -10.40
CA ALA A 90 1.40 -3.81 -10.65
C ALA A 90 1.77 -3.30 -12.06
N GLU A 91 0.94 -3.56 -13.08
CA GLU A 91 1.15 -3.07 -14.44
C GLU A 91 1.12 -1.54 -14.55
N ILE A 92 0.30 -0.86 -13.74
CA ILE A 92 0.28 0.62 -13.67
C ILE A 92 1.65 1.13 -13.20
N LEU A 93 2.18 0.55 -12.13
CA LEU A 93 3.48 0.93 -11.58
C LEU A 93 4.63 0.57 -12.51
N TYR A 94 4.56 -0.56 -13.21
CA TYR A 94 5.53 -0.91 -14.25
C TYR A 94 5.53 0.12 -15.40
N THR A 95 4.33 0.57 -15.81
CA THR A 95 4.16 1.49 -16.93
C THR A 95 4.57 2.92 -16.58
N TYR A 96 4.26 3.39 -15.38
CA TYR A 96 4.36 4.82 -15.02
C TYR A 96 5.28 5.11 -13.84
N GLY A 97 5.52 4.14 -12.95
CA GLY A 97 6.11 4.37 -11.62
C GLY A 97 7.45 5.11 -11.65
N LYS A 98 8.37 4.67 -12.51
CA LYS A 98 9.70 5.29 -12.62
C LYS A 98 9.63 6.72 -13.15
N ASP A 99 8.90 6.94 -14.25
CA ASP A 99 8.73 8.27 -14.84
C ASP A 99 8.02 9.22 -13.85
N MET A 100 7.01 8.74 -13.11
CA MET A 100 6.33 9.54 -12.10
C MET A 100 7.30 9.99 -11.00
N TRP A 101 8.15 9.08 -10.51
CA TRP A 101 9.16 9.40 -9.50
C TRP A 101 10.21 10.40 -9.98
N GLU A 102 10.77 10.19 -11.19
CA GLU A 102 11.78 11.09 -11.75
C GLU A 102 11.22 12.51 -11.95
N LEU A 103 9.96 12.62 -12.38
CA LEU A 103 9.27 13.90 -12.54
C LEU A 103 8.93 14.54 -11.19
N HIS A 104 8.54 13.75 -10.19
CA HIS A 104 8.32 14.23 -8.83
C HIS A 104 9.60 14.84 -8.24
N LEU A 105 10.74 14.15 -8.35
CA LEU A 105 12.02 14.69 -7.91
C LEU A 105 12.42 15.97 -8.67
N ALA A 106 12.17 16.05 -9.98
CA ALA A 106 12.46 17.24 -10.75
C ALA A 106 11.61 18.45 -10.30
N LEU A 107 10.35 18.20 -9.95
CA LEU A 107 9.41 19.18 -9.44
C LEU A 107 9.85 19.67 -8.04
N GLU A 108 10.11 18.77 -7.10
CA GLU A 108 10.54 19.11 -5.74
C GLU A 108 11.86 19.88 -5.71
N ASN A 109 12.85 19.45 -6.50
CA ASN A 109 14.18 20.06 -6.47
C ASN A 109 14.28 21.39 -7.23
N SER A 110 13.45 21.62 -8.25
CA SER A 110 13.65 22.73 -9.18
C SER A 110 12.39 23.44 -9.67
N GLY A 111 11.20 22.97 -9.29
CA GLY A 111 9.92 23.47 -9.78
C GLY A 111 9.69 23.21 -11.27
N LYS A 112 10.49 22.36 -11.92
CA LYS A 112 10.43 22.12 -13.37
C LYS A 112 9.60 20.88 -13.68
N GLY A 113 8.95 20.90 -14.83
CA GLY A 113 8.26 19.72 -15.36
C GLY A 113 6.86 19.51 -14.77
N GLU A 114 6.32 20.44 -13.99
CA GLU A 114 4.99 20.37 -13.36
C GLU A 114 3.89 19.89 -14.30
N LYS A 115 3.76 20.50 -15.48
CA LYS A 115 2.78 20.07 -16.48
C LYS A 115 2.94 18.60 -16.86
N ARG A 116 4.18 18.16 -17.06
CA ARG A 116 4.49 16.78 -17.46
C ARG A 116 4.26 15.80 -16.31
N PHE A 117 4.55 16.22 -15.08
CA PHE A 117 4.25 15.49 -13.86
C PHE A 117 2.73 15.23 -13.76
N TYR A 118 1.91 16.26 -13.80
CA TYR A 118 0.45 16.08 -13.73
C TYR A 118 -0.12 15.30 -14.92
N GLU A 119 0.44 15.44 -16.12
CA GLU A 119 0.06 14.61 -17.28
C GLU A 119 0.27 13.11 -17.04
N ILE A 120 1.34 12.70 -16.34
CA ILE A 120 1.59 11.28 -16.06
C ILE A 120 0.79 10.78 -14.85
N ILE A 121 0.68 11.59 -13.80
CA ILE A 121 -0.13 11.29 -12.61
C ILE A 121 -1.58 11.01 -13.03
N HIS A 122 -2.19 11.90 -13.82
CA HIS A 122 -3.57 11.69 -14.29
C HIS A 122 -3.75 10.43 -15.15
N LYS A 123 -2.72 9.98 -15.88
CA LYS A 123 -2.80 8.72 -16.64
C LYS A 123 -2.75 7.50 -15.71
N ALA A 124 -1.87 7.53 -14.71
CA ALA A 124 -1.76 6.46 -13.73
C ALA A 124 -3.04 6.37 -12.88
N ASP A 125 -3.54 7.50 -12.39
CA ASP A 125 -4.80 7.57 -11.64
C ASP A 125 -5.99 7.11 -12.49
N ALA A 126 -6.09 7.56 -13.74
CA ALA A 126 -7.15 7.11 -14.63
C ALA A 126 -7.06 5.61 -14.95
N ALA A 127 -5.86 5.02 -14.93
CA ALA A 127 -5.70 3.57 -15.05
C ALA A 127 -6.14 2.86 -13.76
N TYR A 128 -5.78 3.39 -12.60
CA TYR A 128 -6.19 2.86 -11.29
C TYR A 128 -7.70 2.86 -11.13
N TYR A 129 -8.37 3.98 -11.40
CA TYR A 129 -9.82 4.09 -11.26
C TYR A 129 -10.60 3.19 -12.22
N LYS A 130 -10.00 2.76 -13.34
CA LYS A 130 -10.64 1.78 -14.25
C LYS A 130 -10.66 0.36 -13.68
N LEU A 131 -9.87 0.08 -12.65
CA LEU A 131 -9.83 -1.23 -11.98
C LEU A 131 -10.94 -1.38 -10.91
N ASP A 132 -11.80 -0.37 -10.76
CA ASP A 132 -13.06 -0.41 -10.00
C ASP A 132 -12.88 -0.75 -8.51
N GLY A 133 -11.83 -0.23 -7.88
CA GLY A 133 -11.65 -0.28 -6.42
C GLY A 133 -11.38 -1.69 -5.84
N ASN A 134 -11.05 -2.67 -6.67
CA ASN A 134 -10.84 -4.05 -6.22
C ASN A 134 -9.62 -4.27 -5.32
N LEU A 135 -8.70 -3.29 -5.22
CA LEU A 135 -7.48 -3.41 -4.42
C LEU A 135 -7.79 -3.60 -2.93
N GLN A 136 -8.77 -2.88 -2.38
CA GLN A 136 -9.14 -3.01 -0.97
C GLN A 136 -9.54 -4.45 -0.63
N LEU A 137 -10.37 -5.08 -1.47
CA LEU A 137 -10.83 -6.45 -1.25
C LEU A 137 -9.67 -7.46 -1.26
N LEU A 138 -8.72 -7.28 -2.17
CA LEU A 138 -7.52 -8.13 -2.25
C LEU A 138 -6.64 -7.97 -1.00
N ILE A 139 -6.50 -6.75 -0.49
CA ILE A 139 -5.75 -6.48 0.75
C ILE A 139 -6.48 -7.07 1.96
N GLU A 140 -7.81 -6.92 2.03
CA GLU A 140 -8.62 -7.54 3.09
C GLU A 140 -8.50 -9.06 3.07
N ASP A 141 -8.57 -9.69 1.90
CA ASP A 141 -8.36 -11.14 1.74
C ASP A 141 -6.98 -11.54 2.24
N TYR A 142 -5.94 -10.79 1.86
CA TYR A 142 -4.58 -11.01 2.33
C TYR A 142 -4.45 -10.93 3.86
N PHE A 143 -5.10 -9.93 4.48
CA PHE A 143 -5.11 -9.78 5.93
C PHE A 143 -5.83 -10.92 6.64
N VAL A 144 -6.95 -11.39 6.08
CA VAL A 144 -7.67 -12.55 6.63
C VAL A 144 -6.82 -13.80 6.58
N GLU A 145 -6.16 -14.06 5.45
CA GLU A 145 -5.30 -15.23 5.25
C GLU A 145 -4.08 -15.24 6.17
N ASN A 146 -3.55 -14.06 6.50
CA ASN A 146 -2.30 -13.91 7.26
C ASN A 146 -2.53 -13.42 8.70
N TYR A 147 -3.78 -13.37 9.17
CA TYR A 147 -4.14 -12.71 10.43
C TYR A 147 -3.29 -13.17 11.62
N SER A 148 -3.10 -14.48 11.80
CA SER A 148 -2.31 -15.02 12.92
C SER A 148 -0.83 -14.60 12.91
N GLN A 149 -0.24 -14.41 11.73
CA GLN A 149 1.15 -13.94 11.59
C GLN A 149 1.26 -12.43 11.85
N LEU A 150 0.18 -11.69 11.55
CA LEU A 150 0.13 -10.24 11.71
C LEU A 150 -0.10 -9.82 13.16
N VAL A 151 -0.98 -10.50 13.89
CA VAL A 151 -1.34 -10.10 15.26
C VAL A 151 -0.75 -10.99 16.35
N GLY A 152 0.00 -12.03 15.97
CA GLY A 152 0.51 -13.07 16.87
C GLY A 152 -0.58 -14.08 17.25
N GLU A 153 -0.18 -15.34 17.48
CA GLU A 153 -1.08 -16.33 18.07
C GLU A 153 -1.38 -15.94 19.54
N ASN A 154 -2.66 -15.90 19.93
CA ASN A 154 -3.05 -15.92 21.33
C ASN A 154 -2.95 -17.33 21.91
#